data_AF-A0A0A2SUJ4-F1
#
_entry.id   AF-A0A0A2SUJ4-F1
#
_cell.length_a   1.000
_cell.length_b   1.000
_cell.length_c   1.000
_cell.angle_alpha   90.00
_cell.angle_beta   90.00
_cell.angle_gamma   90.00
#
_symmetry.space_group_name_H-M   'P 1'
#
loop_
_entity.id
_entity.type
_entity.pdbx_description
1 polymer ?
#
loop_
_entity_poly.entity_id
_entity_poly.type
_entity_poly.pdbx_seq_one_letter_code
_entity_poly.pdbx_strand_id
1 'polypeptide(L)'
;MSYTQDEHQRLLEQAKKQKEALDQRDELYNQFMTDRMKYSKALIYKTYNQPLNELGCDLDDNQFFLYLKSDSNKSNPIKLHIPLQDGIGNGLLIANIIHDMNIGIVNAMKVINPNIDQQKGTEESIQRAKTGAAITIYFQSSASPEQMAQAIYQINKKLGEVKRTLYPFNSGETADSDLKMGEFVGITIDTDNNGKYLSASDPDELNKRRELLENSKDIKRINEVLPRCKTLERIDLYISNREKQGTYTTGYASFFNSVSCGLINPFTKKQKIAAATALKEVILGNQPSSSLEKHLDALEQGSLKEVFKAAKQNLPNFDEIELKAANNSLC
;
A
#
# COMPACT_ATOMS: atom_id res chain seq x y z
N MET A 1 50.02 -3.42 2.55
CA MET A 1 49.17 -2.72 1.56
C MET A 1 49.22 -1.25 1.89
N SER A 2 49.73 -0.43 0.98
CA SER A 2 49.91 1.01 1.18
C SER A 2 48.64 1.74 0.79
N TYR A 3 48.08 2.51 1.74
CA TYR A 3 46.95 3.40 1.52
C TYR A 3 47.22 4.31 0.32
N THR A 4 46.38 4.21 -0.71
CA THR A 4 46.55 4.96 -1.96
C THR A 4 45.71 6.23 -1.98
N GLN A 5 46.11 7.19 -2.81
CA GLN A 5 45.40 8.47 -2.97
C GLN A 5 43.98 8.28 -3.54
N ASP A 6 43.77 7.23 -4.34
CA ASP A 6 42.46 6.85 -4.87
C ASP A 6 41.56 6.25 -3.78
N GLU A 7 42.12 5.41 -2.89
CA GLU A 7 41.41 4.92 -1.70
C GLU A 7 41.03 6.07 -0.75
N HIS A 8 41.89 7.08 -0.62
CA HIS A 8 41.61 8.28 0.17
C HIS A 8 40.42 9.08 -0.39
N GLN A 9 40.39 9.32 -1.71
CA GLN A 9 39.29 10.04 -2.34
C GLN A 9 37.96 9.27 -2.24
N ARG A 10 37.99 7.95 -2.45
CA ARG A 10 36.79 7.12 -2.34
C ARG A 10 36.20 7.13 -0.92
N LEU A 11 37.05 7.07 0.11
CA LEU A 11 36.61 7.14 1.50
C LEU A 11 36.03 8.52 1.85
N LEU A 12 36.63 9.60 1.35
CA LEU A 12 36.10 10.95 1.52
C LEU A 12 34.72 11.12 0.85
N GLU A 13 34.54 10.59 -0.35
CA GLU A 13 33.27 10.66 -1.07
C GLU A 13 32.18 9.82 -0.37
N GLN A 14 32.55 8.68 0.19
CA GLN A 14 31.66 7.83 0.96
C GLN A 14 31.27 8.47 2.31
N ALA A 15 32.22 9.08 3.01
CA ALA A 15 31.97 9.85 4.22
C ALA A 15 31.09 11.09 3.96
N LYS A 16 31.27 11.76 2.82
CA LYS A 16 30.44 12.88 2.40
C LYS A 16 28.99 12.44 2.14
N LYS A 17 28.78 11.35 1.41
CA LYS A 17 27.44 10.76 1.18
C LYS A 17 26.78 10.31 2.48
N GLN A 18 27.55 9.74 3.41
CA GLN A 18 27.04 9.37 4.74
C GLN A 18 26.65 10.60 5.57
N LYS A 19 27.44 11.67 5.52
CA LYS A 19 27.11 12.93 6.19
C LYS A 19 25.85 13.58 5.60
N GLU A 20 25.74 13.68 4.28
CA GLU A 20 24.54 14.20 3.61
C GLU A 20 23.28 13.40 3.97
N ALA A 21 23.39 12.07 4.10
CA ALA A 21 22.28 11.22 4.54
C ALA A 21 21.92 11.44 6.02
N LEU A 22 22.90 11.69 6.89
CA LEU A 22 22.67 12.02 8.29
C LEU A 22 22.04 13.40 8.46
N ASP A 23 22.51 14.39 7.70
CA ASP A 23 21.97 15.75 7.72
C ASP A 23 20.51 15.75 7.22
N GLN A 24 20.19 15.01 6.14
CA GLN A 24 18.81 14.82 5.68
C GLN A 24 17.94 14.09 6.71
N ARG A 25 18.48 13.08 7.41
CA ARG A 25 17.77 12.39 8.49
C ARG A 25 17.46 13.35 9.63
N ASP A 26 18.41 14.19 10.02
CA ASP A 26 18.25 15.13 11.12
C ASP A 26 17.31 16.29 10.75
N GLU A 27 17.30 16.75 9.49
CA GLU A 27 16.27 17.65 8.96
C GLU A 27 14.88 17.02 8.98
N LEU A 28 14.74 15.80 8.45
CA LEU A 28 13.47 15.06 8.48
C LEU A 28 13.00 14.79 9.90
N TYR A 29 13.92 14.49 10.83
CA TYR A 29 13.63 14.32 12.24
C TYR A 29 13.20 15.63 12.91
N ASN A 30 13.85 16.75 12.60
CA ASN A 30 13.46 18.06 13.14
C ASN A 30 12.13 18.53 12.57
N GLN A 31 11.86 18.27 11.28
CA GLN A 31 10.57 18.52 10.65
C GLN A 31 9.51 17.63 11.27
N PHE A 32 9.81 16.35 11.47
CA PHE A 32 8.98 15.39 12.20
C PHE A 32 8.68 15.83 13.63
N MET A 33 9.67 16.31 14.38
CA MET A 33 9.49 16.79 15.75
C MET A 33 8.70 18.10 15.79
N THR A 34 8.89 18.97 14.81
CA THR A 34 8.11 20.21 14.64
C THR A 34 6.66 19.91 14.31
N ASP A 35 6.42 18.99 13.37
CA ASP A 35 5.10 18.51 12.99
C ASP A 35 4.44 17.79 14.16
N ARG A 36 5.15 16.87 14.83
CA ARG A 36 4.69 16.21 16.06
C ARG A 36 4.35 17.23 17.14
N MET A 37 5.13 18.29 17.32
CA MET A 37 4.82 19.37 18.27
C MET A 37 3.65 20.26 17.84
N LYS A 38 3.48 20.49 16.53
CA LYS A 38 2.33 21.19 15.96
C LYS A 38 1.05 20.38 16.17
N TYR A 39 1.09 19.08 15.89
CA TYR A 39 0.00 18.15 16.11
C TYR A 39 -0.25 17.93 17.62
N SER A 40 0.78 17.85 18.46
CA SER A 40 0.61 17.74 19.91
C SER A 40 0.07 19.01 20.55
N LYS A 41 0.42 20.21 20.06
CA LYS A 41 -0.19 21.47 20.53
C LYS A 41 -1.65 21.64 20.08
N ALA A 42 -2.00 21.18 18.87
CA ALA A 42 -3.39 21.11 18.43
C ALA A 42 -4.22 20.13 19.29
N LEU A 43 -3.57 19.15 19.91
CA LEU A 43 -4.19 18.12 20.77
C LEU A 43 -4.43 18.56 22.23
N ILE A 44 -3.92 19.70 22.72
CA ILE A 44 -3.89 19.95 24.18
C ILE A 44 -5.10 20.70 24.77
N TYR A 45 -5.95 21.43 24.03
CA TYR A 45 -7.15 22.07 24.65
C TYR A 45 -8.33 22.32 23.70
N LYS A 46 -9.54 22.26 24.30
CA LYS A 46 -10.93 22.41 23.80
C LYS A 46 -11.28 23.53 22.78
N THR A 47 -10.35 24.33 22.28
CA THR A 47 -10.70 25.58 21.60
C THR A 47 -10.43 25.59 20.09
N TYR A 48 -9.98 24.49 19.50
CA TYR A 48 -9.52 24.50 18.11
C TYR A 48 -9.99 23.28 17.31
N ASN A 49 -11.30 23.23 17.02
CA ASN A 49 -11.80 22.49 15.85
C ASN A 49 -11.14 22.99 14.55
N GLN A 50 -10.54 24.18 14.52
CA GLN A 50 -10.06 24.84 13.31
C GLN A 50 -8.87 24.14 12.60
N PRO A 51 -7.77 23.73 13.26
CA PRO A 51 -6.66 23.02 12.60
C PRO A 51 -6.99 21.56 12.22
N LEU A 52 -7.89 20.91 12.96
CA LEU A 52 -8.40 19.58 12.62
C LEU A 52 -9.38 19.66 11.43
N ASN A 53 -10.24 20.68 11.39
CA ASN A 53 -11.11 20.97 10.25
C ASN A 53 -10.30 21.39 9.00
N GLU A 54 -9.20 22.13 9.16
CA GLU A 54 -8.26 22.45 8.07
C GLU A 54 -7.57 21.21 7.48
N LEU A 55 -7.51 20.11 8.24
CA LEU A 55 -7.02 18.79 7.82
C LEU A 55 -8.15 17.81 7.45
N GLY A 56 -9.41 18.27 7.43
CA GLY A 56 -10.57 17.43 7.11
C GLY A 56 -10.88 16.33 8.14
N CYS A 57 -10.42 16.48 9.39
CA CYS A 57 -10.63 15.49 10.45
C CYS A 57 -11.91 15.81 11.26
N ASP A 58 -12.83 14.86 11.33
CA ASP A 58 -14.04 14.95 12.16
C ASP A 58 -13.84 14.25 13.51
N LEU A 59 -14.40 14.85 14.58
CA LEU A 59 -14.46 14.25 15.91
C LEU A 59 -15.78 13.49 16.09
N ASP A 60 -15.71 12.24 16.54
CA ASP A 60 -16.89 11.46 16.95
C ASP A 60 -17.43 11.97 18.30
N ASP A 61 -18.75 11.96 18.47
CA ASP A 61 -19.46 12.29 19.71
C ASP A 61 -19.03 11.38 20.88
N ASN A 62 -18.55 10.16 20.58
CA ASN A 62 -18.04 9.21 21.58
C ASN A 62 -16.57 9.46 22.00
N GLN A 63 -15.89 10.47 21.44
CA GLN A 63 -14.57 10.98 21.86
C GLN A 63 -13.38 10.00 21.85
N PHE A 64 -13.56 8.69 21.65
CA PHE A 64 -12.49 7.69 21.69
C PHE A 64 -11.66 7.59 20.41
N PHE A 65 -12.19 8.05 19.28
CA PHE A 65 -11.53 7.99 17.98
C PHE A 65 -11.57 9.33 17.26
N LEU A 66 -10.55 9.60 16.46
CA LEU A 66 -10.50 10.70 15.49
C LEU A 66 -10.72 10.12 14.10
N TYR A 67 -11.57 10.73 13.28
CA TYR A 67 -11.79 10.32 11.89
C TYR A 67 -10.98 11.23 10.96
N LEU A 68 -10.04 10.64 10.22
CA LEU A 68 -9.26 11.37 9.21
C LEU A 68 -9.97 11.41 7.85
N LYS A 69 -10.92 10.50 7.65
CA LYS A 69 -11.78 10.44 6.49
C LYS A 69 -13.12 9.87 6.93
N SER A 70 -14.19 10.64 6.73
CA SER A 70 -15.57 10.24 6.99
C SER A 70 -16.32 10.23 5.67
N ASP A 71 -17.02 9.13 5.37
CA ASP A 71 -18.03 9.10 4.31
C ASP A 71 -19.21 8.25 4.78
N SER A 72 -20.42 8.75 4.53
CA SER A 72 -21.72 8.20 4.95
C SER A 72 -22.15 6.96 4.14
N ASN A 73 -21.37 6.58 3.14
CA ASN A 73 -21.67 5.46 2.26
C ASN A 73 -21.50 4.09 2.94
N LYS A 74 -22.25 3.09 2.44
CA LYS A 74 -22.11 1.69 2.87
C LYS A 74 -20.65 1.25 2.70
N SER A 75 -20.03 0.86 3.80
CA SER A 75 -18.66 0.33 3.84
C SER A 75 -18.64 -1.16 3.53
N ASN A 76 -17.50 -1.64 3.04
CA ASN A 76 -17.26 -3.08 2.93
C ASN A 76 -17.23 -3.72 4.34
N PRO A 77 -17.77 -4.94 4.53
CA PRO A 77 -17.61 -5.69 5.77
C PRO A 77 -16.15 -5.93 6.17
N ILE A 78 -15.26 -6.06 5.18
CA ILE A 78 -13.83 -6.23 5.36
C ILE A 78 -13.19 -4.88 5.73
N LYS A 79 -12.42 -4.88 6.81
CA LYS A 79 -11.73 -3.71 7.36
C LYS A 79 -10.29 -4.06 7.67
N LEU A 80 -9.41 -3.06 7.65
CA LEU A 80 -8.04 -3.21 8.11
C LEU A 80 -7.86 -2.62 9.50
N HIS A 81 -6.96 -3.24 10.24
CA HIS A 81 -6.49 -2.82 11.55
C HIS A 81 -4.97 -2.67 11.53
N ILE A 82 -4.46 -1.55 12.03
CA ILE A 82 -3.02 -1.32 12.21
C ILE A 82 -2.75 -1.31 13.72
N PRO A 83 -2.26 -2.42 14.31
CA PRO A 83 -1.87 -2.45 15.70
C PRO A 83 -0.55 -1.71 15.90
N LEU A 84 -0.46 -0.89 16.94
CA LEU A 84 0.75 -0.15 17.33
C LEU A 84 0.97 -0.35 18.83
N GLN A 85 2.21 -0.63 19.25
CA GLN A 85 2.53 -0.83 20.67
C GLN A 85 2.31 0.46 21.49
N ASP A 86 2.53 1.62 20.87
CA ASP A 86 2.18 2.93 21.40
C ASP A 86 1.20 3.62 20.44
N GLY A 87 -0.03 3.12 20.42
CA GLY A 87 -1.11 3.62 19.57
C GLY A 87 -1.53 5.06 19.86
N ILE A 88 -1.43 5.48 21.12
CA ILE A 88 -1.71 6.87 21.55
C ILE A 88 -0.60 7.80 21.05
N GLY A 89 0.67 7.45 21.22
CA GLY A 89 1.79 8.31 20.85
C GLY A 89 2.04 8.41 19.34
N ASN A 90 1.83 7.32 18.60
CA ASN A 90 2.18 7.24 17.19
C ASN A 90 0.99 7.09 16.23
N GLY A 91 -0.21 6.79 16.74
CA GLY A 91 -1.37 6.48 15.91
C GLY A 91 -1.70 7.56 14.89
N LEU A 92 -1.83 8.82 15.34
CA LEU A 92 -2.24 9.93 14.46
C LEU A 92 -1.21 10.20 13.35
N LEU A 93 0.07 10.13 13.68
CA LEU A 93 1.15 10.26 12.72
C LEU A 93 1.09 9.16 11.66
N ILE A 94 0.99 7.89 12.09
CA ILE A 94 0.93 6.74 11.17
C ILE A 94 -0.34 6.81 10.32
N ALA A 95 -1.47 7.23 10.91
CA ALA A 95 -2.71 7.45 10.20
C ALA A 95 -2.57 8.56 9.13
N ASN A 96 -1.91 9.68 9.43
CA ASN A 96 -1.63 10.73 8.45
C ASN A 96 -0.77 10.21 7.29
N ILE A 97 0.27 9.41 7.57
CA ILE A 97 1.10 8.82 6.52
C ILE A 97 0.26 7.93 5.60
N ILE A 98 -0.64 7.11 6.16
CA ILE A 98 -1.54 6.25 5.38
C ILE A 98 -2.56 7.10 4.61
N HIS A 99 -3.08 8.16 5.22
CA HIS A 99 -3.99 9.11 4.58
C HIS A 99 -3.36 9.73 3.33
N ASP A 100 -2.11 10.19 3.44
CA ASP A 100 -1.36 10.86 2.36
C ASP A 100 -1.02 9.93 1.20
N MET A 101 -1.11 8.60 1.39
CA MET A 101 -1.02 7.64 0.28
C MET A 101 -2.21 7.77 -0.68
N ASN A 102 -3.30 8.44 -0.28
CA ASN A 102 -4.50 8.67 -1.07
C ASN A 102 -5.03 7.40 -1.76
N ILE A 103 -5.16 6.32 -0.99
CA ILE A 103 -5.65 5.03 -1.49
C ILE A 103 -7.13 5.17 -1.85
N GLY A 104 -7.44 5.19 -3.15
CA GLY A 104 -8.76 5.55 -3.66
C GLY A 104 -9.94 4.68 -3.18
N ILE A 105 -9.67 3.44 -2.71
CA ILE A 105 -10.68 2.52 -2.20
C ILE A 105 -10.98 2.68 -0.70
N VAL A 106 -10.26 3.56 0.01
CA VAL A 106 -10.53 3.82 1.42
C VAL A 106 -11.77 4.71 1.51
N ASN A 107 -12.81 4.21 2.18
CA ASN A 107 -14.05 4.94 2.45
C ASN A 107 -13.88 5.84 3.67
N ALA A 108 -13.43 5.27 4.78
CA ALA A 108 -13.23 5.97 6.03
C ALA A 108 -11.98 5.46 6.74
N MET A 109 -11.39 6.30 7.58
CA MET A 109 -10.28 5.90 8.43
C MET A 109 -10.39 6.60 9.77
N LYS A 110 -10.19 5.83 10.85
CA LYS A 110 -10.17 6.34 12.21
C LYS A 110 -8.94 5.88 12.96
N VAL A 111 -8.55 6.65 13.96
CA VAL A 111 -7.42 6.39 14.85
C VAL A 111 -7.85 6.61 16.30
N ILE A 112 -7.24 5.89 17.24
CA ILE A 112 -7.46 6.15 18.67
C ILE A 112 -7.16 7.61 18.98
N ASN A 113 -8.05 8.26 19.74
CA ASN A 113 -7.83 9.61 20.23
C ASN A 113 -6.66 9.60 21.23
N PRO A 114 -5.58 10.36 20.99
CA PRO A 114 -4.43 10.37 21.90
C PRO A 114 -4.76 10.96 23.28
N ASN A 115 -5.88 11.68 23.42
CA ASN A 115 -6.37 12.18 24.70
C ASN A 115 -7.43 11.27 25.33
N ILE A 116 -7.50 9.99 24.95
CA ILE A 116 -8.53 9.06 25.40
C ILE A 116 -8.67 8.99 26.93
N ASP A 117 -7.56 9.18 27.67
CA ASP A 117 -7.52 9.23 29.13
C ASP A 117 -8.25 10.42 29.76
N GLN A 118 -8.52 11.45 28.97
CA GLN A 118 -9.22 12.66 29.41
C GLN A 118 -10.69 12.66 28.97
N GLN A 119 -11.14 11.62 28.27
CA GLN A 119 -12.51 11.52 27.73
C GLN A 119 -13.47 10.88 28.72
N LYS A 120 -14.77 11.19 28.55
CA LYS A 120 -15.83 10.58 29.37
C LYS A 120 -16.11 9.16 28.87
N GLY A 121 -15.93 8.16 29.74
CA GLY A 121 -16.14 6.74 29.41
C GLY A 121 -15.97 5.84 30.63
N THR A 122 -16.42 4.59 30.55
CA THR A 122 -16.03 3.60 31.57
C THR A 122 -14.56 3.23 31.36
N GLU A 123 -13.85 2.93 32.45
CA GLU A 123 -12.45 2.48 32.40
C GLU A 123 -12.27 1.27 31.48
N GLU A 124 -13.25 0.36 31.48
CA GLU A 124 -13.30 -0.78 30.57
C GLU A 124 -13.41 -0.37 29.09
N SER A 125 -14.21 0.65 28.74
CA SER A 125 -14.35 1.13 27.35
C SER A 125 -13.08 1.84 26.87
N ILE A 126 -12.46 2.64 27.75
CA ILE A 126 -11.17 3.31 27.50
C ILE A 126 -10.08 2.25 27.30
N GLN A 127 -10.01 1.25 28.18
CA GLN A 127 -9.04 0.18 28.08
C GLN A 127 -9.25 -0.64 26.80
N ARG A 128 -10.49 -0.96 26.44
CA ARG A 128 -10.84 -1.67 25.20
C ARG A 128 -10.45 -0.90 23.94
N ALA A 129 -10.65 0.43 23.93
CA ALA A 129 -10.21 1.28 22.84
C ALA A 129 -8.69 1.35 22.74
N LYS A 130 -7.98 1.34 23.88
CA LYS A 130 -6.50 1.33 23.95
C LYS A 130 -5.85 -0.01 23.56
N THR A 131 -6.49 -1.13 23.88
CA THR A 131 -5.98 -2.48 23.58
C THR A 131 -6.41 -2.97 22.19
N GLY A 132 -7.34 -2.27 21.54
CA GLY A 132 -7.73 -2.52 20.16
C GLY A 132 -6.69 -2.05 19.14
N ALA A 133 -7.05 -2.16 17.85
CA ALA A 133 -6.22 -1.63 16.78
C ALA A 133 -6.09 -0.10 16.89
N ALA A 134 -4.86 0.41 16.76
CA ALA A 134 -4.60 1.84 16.86
C ALA A 134 -5.23 2.64 15.73
N ILE A 135 -5.34 2.03 14.54
CA ILE A 135 -5.96 2.60 13.35
C ILE A 135 -6.90 1.56 12.73
N THR A 136 -8.09 2.00 12.33
CA THR A 136 -9.04 1.20 11.55
C THR A 136 -9.28 1.87 10.20
N ILE A 137 -9.20 1.08 9.13
CA ILE A 137 -9.44 1.53 7.75
C ILE A 137 -10.64 0.78 7.19
N TYR A 138 -11.62 1.52 6.70
CA TYR A 138 -12.84 1.01 6.08
C TYR A 138 -12.72 1.15 4.57
N PHE A 139 -12.99 0.07 3.84
CA PHE A 139 -13.02 0.11 2.38
C PHE A 139 -14.39 0.54 1.85
N GLN A 140 -14.41 1.08 0.64
CA GLN A 140 -15.63 1.30 -0.14
C GLN A 140 -16.33 -0.05 -0.38
N SER A 141 -17.66 -0.06 -0.36
CA SER A 141 -18.42 -1.30 -0.62
C SER A 141 -18.10 -1.95 -1.97
N SER A 142 -17.69 -1.17 -2.97
CA SER A 142 -17.29 -1.64 -4.30
C SER A 142 -15.82 -2.08 -4.41
N ALA A 143 -15.02 -2.00 -3.35
CA ALA A 143 -13.61 -2.38 -3.40
C ALA A 143 -13.47 -3.87 -3.71
N SER A 144 -12.70 -4.22 -4.76
CA SER A 144 -12.44 -5.61 -5.10
C SER A 144 -11.34 -6.22 -4.20
N PRO A 145 -11.30 -7.56 -4.05
CA PRO A 145 -10.23 -8.24 -3.33
C PRO A 145 -8.82 -7.89 -3.84
N GLU A 146 -8.63 -7.73 -5.14
CA GLU A 146 -7.37 -7.29 -5.74
C GLU A 146 -7.01 -5.87 -5.29
N GLN A 147 -7.96 -4.94 -5.29
CA GLN A 147 -7.69 -3.57 -4.85
C GLN A 147 -7.32 -3.54 -3.35
N MET A 148 -7.97 -4.37 -2.53
CA MET A 148 -7.66 -4.50 -1.11
C MET A 148 -6.26 -5.09 -0.89
N ALA A 149 -5.89 -6.15 -1.62
CA ALA A 149 -4.55 -6.74 -1.56
C ALA A 149 -3.47 -5.70 -1.90
N GLN A 150 -3.72 -4.88 -2.93
CA GLN A 150 -2.84 -3.78 -3.32
C GLN A 150 -2.73 -2.72 -2.21
N ALA A 151 -3.84 -2.33 -1.59
CA ALA A 151 -3.82 -1.39 -0.47
C ALA A 151 -3.01 -1.94 0.72
N ILE A 152 -3.24 -3.20 1.10
CA ILE A 152 -2.49 -3.90 2.16
C ILE A 152 -0.99 -3.92 1.85
N TYR A 153 -0.62 -4.26 0.61
CA TYR A 153 0.78 -4.27 0.17
C TYR A 153 1.43 -2.89 0.28
N GLN A 154 0.76 -1.85 -0.23
CA GLN A 154 1.27 -0.48 -0.22
C GLN A 154 1.42 0.05 1.21
N ILE A 155 0.45 -0.22 2.08
CA ILE A 155 0.51 0.18 3.49
C ILE A 155 1.70 -0.50 4.18
N ASN A 156 1.82 -1.82 4.07
CA ASN A 156 2.95 -2.54 4.68
C ASN A 156 4.29 -2.03 4.16
N LYS A 157 4.42 -1.80 2.84
CA LYS A 157 5.64 -1.26 2.22
C LYS A 157 5.98 0.12 2.77
N LYS A 158 5.00 1.05 2.79
CA LYS A 158 5.19 2.42 3.26
C LYS A 158 5.54 2.45 4.75
N LEU A 159 4.86 1.67 5.58
CA LEU A 159 5.14 1.57 7.01
C LEU A 159 6.51 0.94 7.28
N GLY A 160 6.93 -0.05 6.48
CA GLY A 160 8.28 -0.60 6.53
C GLY A 160 9.37 0.39 6.12
N GLU A 161 9.08 1.32 5.20
CA GLU A 161 9.97 2.46 4.90
C GLU A 161 10.02 3.43 6.09
N VAL A 162 8.88 3.85 6.63
CA VAL A 162 8.81 4.79 7.77
C VAL A 162 9.55 4.24 8.99
N LYS A 163 9.33 2.97 9.34
CA LYS A 163 10.01 2.29 10.47
C LYS A 163 11.53 2.31 10.32
N ARG A 164 12.04 2.21 9.09
CA ARG A 164 13.47 2.29 8.78
C ARG A 164 14.05 3.71 8.81
N THR A 165 13.21 4.73 8.59
CA THR A 165 13.69 6.08 8.25
C THR A 165 13.40 7.14 9.30
N LEU A 166 12.26 7.11 10.00
CA LEU A 166 11.76 8.25 10.77
C LEU A 166 11.69 8.04 12.29
N TYR A 167 11.45 6.82 12.76
CA TYR A 167 11.61 6.39 14.16
C TYR A 167 11.25 4.91 14.23
N PRO A 168 11.85 4.09 15.12
CA PRO A 168 11.33 2.77 15.41
C PRO A 168 10.00 2.94 16.15
N PHE A 169 8.88 2.95 15.42
CA PHE A 169 7.60 2.58 16.01
C PHE A 169 7.50 1.05 15.97
N ASN A 170 6.97 0.49 17.05
CA ASN A 170 6.77 -0.96 17.15
C ASN A 170 5.34 -1.29 16.71
N SER A 171 5.22 -2.24 15.80
CA SER A 171 3.96 -2.91 15.54
C SER A 171 3.44 -3.51 16.84
N GLY A 172 2.17 -3.25 17.14
CA GLY A 172 1.48 -3.95 18.23
C GLY A 172 1.18 -5.39 17.87
N GLU A 173 0.61 -6.12 18.81
CA GLU A 173 0.08 -7.46 18.54
C GLU A 173 -1.18 -7.36 17.69
N THR A 174 -1.30 -8.23 16.68
CA THR A 174 -2.53 -8.36 15.90
C THR A 174 -3.63 -8.90 16.82
N ALA A 175 -4.79 -8.26 16.81
CA ALA A 175 -5.91 -8.68 17.65
C ALA A 175 -6.37 -10.10 17.30
N ASP A 176 -6.85 -10.84 18.29
CA ASP A 176 -7.37 -12.20 18.16
C ASP A 176 -8.55 -12.33 17.19
N SER A 177 -9.24 -11.22 16.89
CA SER A 177 -10.34 -11.12 15.94
C SER A 177 -9.89 -10.92 14.50
N ASP A 178 -8.59 -10.84 14.26
CA ASP A 178 -8.03 -10.41 12.98
C ASP A 178 -7.10 -11.50 12.42
N LEU A 179 -7.01 -11.53 11.09
CA LEU A 179 -6.00 -12.31 10.39
C LEU A 179 -4.82 -11.39 10.03
N LYS A 180 -3.59 -11.79 10.36
CA LYS A 180 -2.39 -11.00 10.06
C LYS A 180 -2.08 -11.02 8.55
N MET A 181 -1.94 -9.84 7.95
CA MET A 181 -1.74 -9.59 6.52
C MET A 181 -0.45 -8.78 6.28
N GLY A 182 0.70 -9.35 6.64
CA GLY A 182 2.01 -8.69 6.56
C GLY A 182 2.57 -8.33 7.93
N GLU A 183 3.48 -7.35 7.99
CA GLU A 183 4.12 -6.96 9.24
C GLU A 183 3.21 -6.07 10.10
N PHE A 184 2.49 -5.13 9.48
CA PHE A 184 1.79 -4.04 10.18
C PHE A 184 0.27 -4.10 10.09
N VAL A 185 -0.28 -4.95 9.22
CA VAL A 185 -1.71 -4.94 8.88
C VAL A 185 -2.37 -6.22 9.39
N GLY A 186 -3.45 -6.06 10.14
CA GLY A 186 -4.47 -7.07 10.39
C GLY A 186 -5.70 -6.81 9.51
N ILE A 187 -6.42 -7.87 9.14
CA ILE A 187 -7.71 -7.79 8.43
C ILE A 187 -8.79 -8.42 9.28
N THR A 188 -9.99 -7.84 9.25
CA THR A 188 -11.11 -8.36 10.03
C THR A 188 -12.44 -8.22 9.29
N ILE A 189 -13.42 -8.99 9.72
CA ILE A 189 -14.84 -8.87 9.38
C ILE A 189 -15.58 -8.78 10.71
N ASP A 190 -16.38 -7.74 10.91
CA ASP A 190 -17.10 -7.49 12.16
C ASP A 190 -18.63 -7.48 12.01
N THR A 191 -19.12 -7.89 10.83
CA THR A 191 -20.55 -8.09 10.58
C THR A 191 -20.79 -9.47 9.97
N ASP A 192 -21.88 -10.12 10.38
CA ASP A 192 -22.31 -11.39 9.77
C ASP A 192 -22.98 -11.17 8.39
N ASN A 193 -23.42 -12.27 7.77
CA ASN A 193 -24.08 -12.24 6.46
C ASN A 193 -25.42 -11.48 6.44
N ASN A 194 -25.99 -11.19 7.61
CA ASN A 194 -27.23 -10.41 7.77
C ASN A 194 -26.94 -8.94 8.13
N GLY A 195 -25.65 -8.55 8.20
CA GLY A 195 -25.24 -7.21 8.61
C GLY A 195 -25.30 -6.96 10.11
N LYS A 196 -25.48 -8.00 10.94
CA LYS A 196 -25.43 -7.87 12.40
C LYS A 196 -23.96 -7.73 12.84
N TYR A 197 -23.68 -6.73 13.68
CA TYR A 197 -22.37 -6.56 14.30
C TYR A 197 -22.00 -7.76 15.19
N LEU A 198 -20.73 -8.15 15.14
CA LEU A 198 -20.11 -9.22 15.92
C LEU A 198 -19.04 -8.63 16.84
N SER A 199 -19.28 -8.72 18.14
CA SER A 199 -18.37 -8.26 19.20
C SER A 199 -17.08 -9.08 19.21
N ALA A 200 -15.94 -8.40 19.35
CA ALA A 200 -14.65 -9.06 19.62
C ALA A 200 -14.50 -9.51 21.09
N SER A 201 -15.38 -9.03 21.99
CA SER A 201 -15.31 -9.32 23.43
C SER A 201 -16.18 -10.50 23.86
N ASP A 202 -17.08 -10.96 22.99
CA ASP A 202 -17.89 -12.15 23.21
C ASP A 202 -17.18 -13.35 22.56
N PRO A 203 -16.85 -14.43 23.30
CA PRO A 203 -16.13 -15.57 22.75
C PRO A 203 -16.85 -16.28 21.59
N ASP A 204 -18.18 -16.36 21.61
CA ASP A 204 -18.95 -17.01 20.54
C ASP A 204 -18.97 -16.14 19.29
N GLU A 205 -19.12 -14.82 19.45
CA GLU A 205 -19.04 -13.88 18.33
C GLU A 205 -17.61 -13.74 17.78
N LEU A 206 -16.58 -13.82 18.64
CA LEU A 206 -15.18 -13.87 18.23
C LEU A 206 -14.89 -15.10 17.36
N ASN A 207 -15.37 -16.29 17.77
CA ASN A 207 -15.24 -17.51 16.97
C ASN A 207 -15.94 -17.37 15.62
N LYS A 208 -17.14 -16.79 15.57
CA LYS A 208 -17.83 -16.50 14.30
C LYS A 208 -17.03 -15.57 13.39
N ARG A 209 -16.37 -14.54 13.95
CA ARG A 209 -15.50 -13.65 13.15
C ARG A 209 -14.33 -14.42 12.55
N ARG A 210 -13.71 -15.33 13.30
CA ARG A 210 -12.63 -16.21 12.80
C ARG A 210 -13.13 -17.13 11.69
N GLU A 211 -14.29 -17.77 11.87
CA GLU A 211 -14.91 -18.60 10.84
C GLU A 211 -15.23 -17.81 9.56
N LEU A 212 -15.71 -16.57 9.68
CA LEU A 212 -15.96 -15.69 8.54
C LEU A 212 -14.67 -15.36 7.79
N LEU A 213 -13.58 -15.07 8.51
CA LEU A 213 -12.28 -14.79 7.91
C LEU A 213 -11.72 -16.01 7.18
N GLU A 214 -11.81 -17.19 7.77
CA GLU A 214 -11.30 -18.44 7.18
C GLU A 214 -12.10 -18.88 5.95
N ASN A 215 -13.40 -18.66 5.94
CA ASN A 215 -14.28 -19.12 4.86
C ASN A 215 -14.53 -18.07 3.76
N SER A 216 -14.18 -16.80 3.99
CA SER A 216 -14.39 -15.74 3.02
C SER A 216 -13.60 -15.97 1.73
N LYS A 217 -14.33 -16.01 0.61
CA LYS A 217 -13.75 -16.08 -0.74
C LYS A 217 -12.88 -14.86 -1.03
N ASP A 218 -13.30 -13.68 -0.56
CA ASP A 218 -12.56 -12.43 -0.76
C ASP A 218 -11.24 -12.43 0.03
N ILE A 219 -11.24 -12.92 1.27
CA ILE A 219 -10.02 -13.04 2.08
C ILE A 219 -9.05 -14.06 1.46
N LYS A 220 -9.56 -15.20 0.96
CA LYS A 220 -8.74 -16.18 0.21
C LYS A 220 -8.13 -15.53 -1.03
N ARG A 221 -8.93 -14.79 -1.79
CA ARG A 221 -8.47 -14.08 -2.98
C ARG A 221 -7.43 -13.00 -2.66
N ILE A 222 -7.60 -12.24 -1.58
CA ILE A 222 -6.61 -11.27 -1.09
C ILE A 222 -5.28 -11.98 -0.81
N ASN A 223 -5.30 -13.11 -0.10
CA ASN A 223 -4.10 -13.90 0.21
C ASN A 223 -3.40 -14.45 -1.04
N GLU A 224 -4.14 -14.83 -2.08
CA GLU A 224 -3.57 -15.29 -3.35
C GLU A 224 -2.88 -14.16 -4.15
N VAL A 225 -3.44 -12.94 -4.07
CA VAL A 225 -2.98 -11.77 -4.83
C VAL A 225 -1.85 -11.03 -4.11
N LEU A 226 -1.85 -11.01 -2.77
CA LEU A 226 -0.90 -10.25 -1.96
C LEU A 226 0.58 -10.52 -2.32
N PRO A 227 1.03 -11.78 -2.53
CA PRO A 227 2.41 -12.06 -2.96
C PRO A 227 2.77 -11.50 -4.33
N ARG A 228 1.77 -11.23 -5.18
CA ARG A 228 1.92 -10.77 -6.57
C ARG A 228 1.96 -9.24 -6.68
N CYS A 229 1.63 -8.53 -5.60
CA CYS A 229 1.45 -7.07 -5.60
C CYS A 229 2.69 -6.29 -6.02
N LYS A 230 3.90 -6.76 -5.67
CA LYS A 230 5.16 -6.14 -6.11
C LYS A 230 5.30 -6.14 -7.64
N THR A 231 4.93 -7.24 -8.29
CA THR A 231 4.97 -7.36 -9.75
C THR A 231 3.87 -6.51 -10.39
N LEU A 232 2.67 -6.54 -9.81
CA LEU A 232 1.54 -5.72 -10.26
C LEU A 232 1.84 -4.22 -10.19
N GLU A 233 2.50 -3.74 -9.12
CA GLU A 233 2.96 -2.36 -8.98
C GLU A 233 3.93 -1.96 -10.12
N ARG A 234 4.86 -2.85 -10.50
CA ARG A 234 5.79 -2.58 -11.62
C ARG A 234 5.06 -2.46 -12.96
N ILE A 235 4.03 -3.27 -13.17
CA ILE A 235 3.19 -3.21 -14.38
C ILE A 235 2.38 -1.92 -14.40
N ASP A 236 1.77 -1.55 -13.27
CA ASP A 236 0.98 -0.32 -13.16
C ASP A 236 1.85 0.93 -13.36
N LEU A 237 3.07 0.93 -12.81
CA LEU A 237 4.05 1.99 -13.05
C LEU A 237 4.45 2.08 -14.54
N TYR A 238 4.64 0.94 -15.20
CA TYR A 238 4.91 0.91 -16.63
C TYR A 238 3.74 1.52 -17.44
N ILE A 239 2.51 1.10 -17.15
CA ILE A 239 1.30 1.61 -17.81
C ILE A 239 1.20 3.13 -17.60
N SER A 240 1.27 3.61 -16.36
CA SER A 240 1.18 5.03 -16.04
C SER A 240 2.26 5.86 -16.73
N ASN A 241 3.52 5.37 -16.73
CA ASN A 241 4.61 6.06 -17.41
C ASN A 241 4.40 6.12 -18.93
N ARG A 242 3.87 5.05 -19.55
CA ARG A 242 3.52 5.05 -20.97
C ARG A 242 2.34 5.94 -21.28
N GLU A 243 1.36 6.05 -20.39
CA GLU A 243 0.22 6.96 -20.52
C GLU A 243 0.64 8.42 -20.47
N LYS A 244 1.58 8.77 -19.58
CA LYS A 244 2.14 10.13 -19.45
C LYS A 244 3.09 10.52 -20.60
N GLN A 245 3.68 9.54 -21.29
CA GLN A 245 4.41 9.81 -22.53
C GLN A 245 3.40 10.30 -23.57
N GLY A 246 3.44 11.60 -23.87
CA GLY A 246 2.69 12.18 -24.98
C GLY A 246 2.97 11.39 -26.25
N THR A 247 1.94 11.17 -27.07
CA THR A 247 2.17 10.91 -28.49
C THR A 247 3.02 12.07 -28.99
N TYR A 248 4.28 11.84 -29.36
CA TYR A 248 5.10 12.87 -29.99
C TYR A 248 4.42 13.30 -31.29
N THR A 249 3.57 14.33 -31.20
CA THR A 249 3.04 15.11 -32.31
C THR A 249 3.60 16.51 -32.17
N THR A 250 4.91 16.64 -32.32
CA THR A 250 5.56 17.90 -32.65
C THR A 250 6.42 17.65 -33.89
N GLY A 251 6.48 18.61 -34.80
CA GLY A 251 7.05 18.50 -36.16
C GLY A 251 8.52 18.07 -36.30
N TYR A 252 9.13 17.54 -35.24
CA TYR A 252 10.43 16.89 -35.21
C TYR A 252 10.40 15.37 -35.48
N ALA A 253 9.22 14.73 -35.44
CA ALA A 253 9.11 13.29 -35.74
C ALA A 253 9.51 12.96 -37.19
N SER A 254 9.30 13.88 -38.14
CA SER A 254 9.77 13.73 -39.52
C SER A 254 11.30 13.87 -39.65
N PHE A 255 11.94 14.66 -38.78
CA PHE A 255 13.39 14.87 -38.79
C PHE A 255 14.15 13.71 -38.09
N PHE A 256 13.57 13.12 -37.04
CA PHE A 256 14.16 11.92 -36.41
C PHE A 256 13.97 10.65 -37.27
N ASN A 257 12.87 10.55 -38.02
CA ASN A 257 12.67 9.46 -38.98
C ASN A 257 13.63 9.52 -40.18
N SER A 258 14.18 10.69 -40.52
CA SER A 258 15.10 10.84 -41.66
C SER A 258 16.58 10.77 -41.28
N VAL A 259 16.96 11.11 -40.04
CA VAL A 259 18.38 11.20 -39.62
C VAL A 259 18.81 10.01 -38.74
N SER A 260 17.88 9.28 -38.14
CA SER A 260 18.19 8.06 -37.41
C SER A 260 17.53 6.85 -38.07
N CYS A 261 18.33 5.91 -38.57
CA CYS A 261 17.99 4.48 -38.56
C CYS A 261 17.84 3.95 -37.11
N GLY A 262 17.31 4.79 -36.21
CA GLY A 262 17.28 4.60 -34.77
C GLY A 262 16.00 3.88 -34.40
N LEU A 263 16.10 2.56 -34.29
CA LEU A 263 15.20 1.69 -33.53
C LEU A 263 13.74 2.17 -33.54
N ILE A 264 13.10 2.09 -34.71
CA ILE A 264 11.64 2.18 -34.82
C ILE A 264 11.09 1.19 -33.81
N ASN A 265 10.46 1.69 -32.76
CA ASN A 265 9.81 0.79 -31.82
C ASN A 265 8.63 0.17 -32.56
N PRO A 266 8.62 -1.14 -32.83
CA PRO A 266 7.63 -1.72 -33.74
C PRO A 266 6.22 -1.71 -33.14
N PHE A 267 6.09 -1.41 -31.84
CA PHE A 267 4.82 -1.36 -31.13
C PHE A 267 4.43 0.06 -30.73
N THR A 268 3.20 0.40 -31.08
CA THR A 268 2.52 1.62 -30.64
C THR A 268 2.34 1.63 -29.12
N LYS A 269 2.15 2.84 -28.56
CA LYS A 269 1.75 3.03 -27.14
C LYS A 269 0.57 2.14 -26.76
N LYS A 270 -0.46 2.07 -27.60
CA LYS A 270 -1.66 1.25 -27.37
C LYS A 270 -1.34 -0.24 -27.29
N GLN A 271 -0.53 -0.77 -28.20
CA GLN A 271 -0.13 -2.19 -28.19
C GLN A 271 0.69 -2.54 -26.94
N LYS A 272 1.54 -1.64 -26.48
CA LYS A 272 2.33 -1.84 -25.25
C LYS A 272 1.51 -1.81 -23.98
N ILE A 273 0.54 -0.90 -23.91
CA ILE A 273 -0.41 -0.86 -22.79
C ILE A 273 -1.25 -2.13 -22.81
N ALA A 274 -1.78 -2.53 -23.96
CA ALA A 274 -2.54 -3.78 -24.10
C ALA A 274 -1.73 -5.01 -23.66
N ALA A 275 -0.45 -5.11 -24.06
CA ALA A 275 0.44 -6.18 -23.63
C ALA A 275 0.68 -6.18 -22.11
N ALA A 276 0.91 -5.01 -21.51
CA ALA A 276 1.08 -4.87 -20.06
C ALA A 276 -0.21 -5.20 -19.29
N THR A 277 -1.38 -4.81 -19.81
CA THR A 277 -2.69 -5.17 -19.25
C THR A 277 -2.95 -6.67 -19.35
N ALA A 278 -2.65 -7.30 -20.49
CA ALA A 278 -2.78 -8.75 -20.64
C ALA A 278 -1.87 -9.49 -19.65
N LEU A 279 -0.63 -9.03 -19.48
CA LEU A 279 0.29 -9.56 -18.46
C LEU A 279 -0.29 -9.41 -17.05
N LYS A 280 -0.93 -8.27 -16.73
CA LYS A 280 -1.61 -8.03 -15.45
C LYS A 280 -2.71 -9.06 -15.21
N GLU A 281 -3.58 -9.30 -16.19
CA GLU A 281 -4.69 -10.26 -16.07
C GLU A 281 -4.20 -11.70 -15.86
N VAL A 282 -3.10 -12.09 -16.51
CA VAL A 282 -2.46 -13.40 -16.30
C VAL A 282 -1.88 -13.51 -14.89
N ILE A 283 -1.19 -12.47 -14.40
CA ILE A 283 -0.65 -12.45 -13.04
C ILE A 283 -1.77 -12.49 -11.99
N LEU A 284 -2.92 -11.88 -12.27
CA LEU A 284 -4.10 -11.98 -11.42
C LEU A 284 -4.76 -13.38 -11.51
N GLY A 285 -4.44 -14.20 -12.51
CA GLY A 285 -5.08 -15.49 -12.75
C GLY A 285 -6.48 -15.37 -13.36
N ASN A 286 -6.82 -14.20 -13.89
CA ASN A 286 -8.08 -13.95 -14.59
C ASN A 286 -8.03 -14.46 -16.05
N GLN A 287 -6.81 -14.63 -16.58
CA GLN A 287 -6.56 -15.15 -17.91
C GLN A 287 -5.49 -16.24 -17.87
N PRO A 288 -5.58 -17.28 -18.71
CA PRO A 288 -4.52 -18.25 -18.86
C PRO A 288 -3.32 -17.61 -19.54
N SER A 289 -2.12 -18.12 -19.27
CA SER A 289 -0.89 -17.55 -19.80
C SER A 289 -0.76 -17.64 -21.33
N SER A 290 -1.45 -18.59 -21.98
CA SER A 290 -1.57 -18.66 -23.45
C SER A 290 -2.21 -17.41 -24.07
N SER A 291 -2.97 -16.63 -23.31
CA SER A 291 -3.49 -15.34 -23.77
C SER A 291 -2.39 -14.33 -24.12
N LEU A 292 -1.16 -14.51 -23.61
CA LEU A 292 -0.02 -13.64 -23.89
C LEU A 292 0.61 -13.88 -25.27
N GLU A 293 0.31 -14.98 -25.95
CA GLU A 293 0.90 -15.33 -27.25
C GLU A 293 0.78 -14.18 -28.27
N LYS A 294 -0.37 -13.50 -28.29
CA LYS A 294 -0.66 -12.35 -29.17
C LYS A 294 0.09 -11.07 -28.78
N HIS A 295 0.78 -11.07 -27.65
CA HIS A 295 1.46 -9.93 -27.05
C HIS A 295 2.96 -10.17 -26.81
N LEU A 296 3.49 -11.37 -27.08
CA LEU A 296 4.88 -11.76 -26.77
C LEU A 296 5.88 -10.79 -27.38
N ASP A 297 5.76 -10.49 -28.67
CA ASP A 297 6.68 -9.58 -29.34
C ASP A 297 6.71 -8.19 -28.70
N ALA A 298 5.57 -7.70 -28.18
CA ALA A 298 5.49 -6.43 -27.47
C ALA A 298 6.06 -6.53 -26.05
N LEU A 299 5.84 -7.67 -25.37
CA LEU A 299 6.35 -7.96 -24.04
C LEU A 299 7.88 -8.05 -24.03
N GLU A 300 8.50 -8.54 -25.10
CA GLU A 300 9.95 -8.72 -25.20
C GLU A 300 10.73 -7.45 -25.57
N GLN A 301 10.09 -6.28 -25.56
CA GLN A 301 10.71 -5.03 -26.01
C GLN A 301 10.99 -4.03 -24.88
N GLY A 302 12.22 -3.50 -24.88
CA GLY A 302 12.64 -2.39 -24.02
C GLY A 302 12.33 -2.60 -22.54
N SER A 303 11.77 -1.58 -21.89
CA SER A 303 11.45 -1.63 -20.46
C SER A 303 10.33 -2.61 -20.08
N LEU A 304 9.47 -3.02 -21.02
CA LEU A 304 8.43 -4.02 -20.76
C LEU A 304 9.03 -5.42 -20.61
N LYS A 305 10.12 -5.72 -21.32
CA LYS A 305 10.88 -6.97 -21.19
C LYS A 305 11.36 -7.22 -19.78
N GLU A 306 11.85 -6.19 -19.12
CA GLU A 306 12.36 -6.30 -17.75
C GLU A 306 11.22 -6.50 -16.74
N VAL A 307 10.06 -5.88 -16.96
CA VAL A 307 8.85 -6.14 -16.17
C VAL A 307 8.37 -7.58 -16.38
N PHE A 308 8.36 -8.06 -17.63
CA PHE A 308 7.95 -9.41 -17.99
C PHE A 308 8.88 -10.49 -17.42
N LYS A 309 10.21 -10.32 -17.55
CA LYS A 309 11.21 -11.21 -16.94
C LYS A 309 11.07 -11.26 -15.42
N ALA A 310 10.88 -10.10 -14.79
CA ALA A 310 10.68 -10.06 -13.34
C ALA A 310 9.39 -10.76 -12.92
N ALA A 311 8.32 -10.68 -13.72
CA ALA A 311 7.10 -11.42 -13.47
C ALA A 311 7.34 -12.94 -13.52
N LYS A 312 8.07 -13.42 -14.55
CA LYS A 312 8.47 -14.83 -14.68
C LYS A 312 9.25 -15.32 -13.45
N GLN A 313 10.25 -14.58 -12.99
CA GLN A 313 11.12 -14.99 -11.89
C GLN A 313 10.44 -15.05 -10.52
N ASN A 314 9.40 -14.25 -10.29
CA ASN A 314 8.79 -14.09 -8.97
C ASN A 314 7.45 -14.85 -8.82
N LEU A 315 7.01 -15.63 -9.81
CA LEU A 315 5.72 -16.31 -9.79
C LEU A 315 5.86 -17.79 -10.21
N PRO A 316 5.52 -18.77 -9.33
CA PRO A 316 5.81 -20.19 -9.54
C PRO A 316 5.03 -20.89 -10.68
N ASN A 317 4.16 -20.18 -11.41
CA ASN A 317 3.29 -20.76 -12.46
C ASN A 317 3.56 -20.18 -13.86
N PHE A 318 4.71 -19.55 -14.09
CA PHE A 318 5.05 -19.01 -15.42
C PHE A 318 5.72 -20.03 -16.36
N ASP A 319 6.24 -21.13 -15.82
CA ASP A 319 7.02 -22.12 -16.59
C ASP A 319 6.16 -22.97 -17.55
N GLU A 320 4.83 -22.98 -17.39
CA GLU A 320 3.91 -23.61 -18.34
C GLU A 320 3.75 -22.83 -19.67
N ILE A 321 4.29 -21.60 -19.77
CA ILE A 321 4.23 -20.78 -21.00
C ILE A 321 5.19 -21.30 -22.08
N GLU A 322 6.34 -21.85 -21.69
CA GLU A 322 7.35 -22.29 -22.66
C GLU A 322 7.08 -23.70 -23.21
N LEU A 323 6.33 -24.54 -22.49
CA LEU A 323 6.05 -25.93 -22.90
C LEU A 323 4.99 -26.09 -24.02
N LYS A 324 4.23 -25.04 -24.37
CA LYS A 324 3.28 -25.08 -25.49
C LYS A 324 3.68 -24.25 -26.71
N ALA A 325 4.50 -23.21 -26.53
CA ALA A 325 5.02 -22.42 -27.66
C ALA A 325 6.07 -23.21 -28.49
N ALA A 326 6.91 -24.02 -27.84
CA ALA A 326 7.91 -24.85 -28.53
C ALA A 326 7.29 -26.04 -29.31
N ASN A 327 6.08 -26.48 -28.93
CA ASN A 327 5.40 -27.63 -29.55
C ASN A 327 4.52 -27.24 -30.75
N ASN A 328 4.25 -25.95 -30.99
CA ASN A 328 3.51 -25.47 -32.17
C ASN A 328 4.42 -24.92 -33.28
N SER A 329 5.73 -24.86 -33.08
CA SER A 329 6.73 -24.51 -34.11
C SER A 329 7.35 -25.73 -34.82
N LEU A 330 6.82 -26.93 -34.56
CA LEU A 330 7.31 -28.21 -35.10
C LEU A 330 6.22 -29.06 -35.78
N CYS A 331 5.08 -28.47 -36.15
CA CYS A 331 4.05 -29.12 -36.98
C CYS A 331 3.83 -28.35 -38.28
#